data_AF-A0A5B0QMJ9-F1
#
_entry.id   AF-A0A5B0QMJ9-F1
#
_cell.length_a   1.000
_cell.length_b   1.000
_cell.length_c   1.000
_cell.angle_alpha   90.00
_cell.angle_beta   90.00
_cell.angle_gamma   90.00
#
_symmetry.space_group_name_H-M   'P 1'
#
loop_
_entity.id
_entity.type
_entity.pdbx_description
1 polymer ?
#
loop_
_entity_poly.entity_id
_entity_poly.type
_entity_poly.pdbx_seq_one_letter_code
_entity_poly.pdbx_strand_id
1 'polypeptide(L)'
;MSQFLTFPPNLETAFVELFASGSGQEEFWYTNVPDRFMEKIDPNHTGNVAVGKGAFREVQVWIDSYLAGVAYPFPVIYTGGILMSWWRPICGIGAFDSPTYVLDISPFVPYLSDSKAHNFTLYVEGQGENRSINPEWIFSGSVFITLDPSGTRTTGGILSYSTDSDTTVEPSSPEGLETLLQLDPFFPINFIMRSYRKLSVSSLVITGSGEPRAVRVEQDYIYSNEQSWISQGNYQAVNMSSQGNSLSTYDDKTIITDSFEFPLNLNLSTLALSETNQTKIVGNLTHTFRRSQFFSLSPSLGQVDIDTTQHSIGELLLNANGRVIGGLGRMAQFFNYNDGRNESYTRNIEVFNVTNVMRDEESGTLSPPRISELDVISDLPIDEDDIVGSPYRILRKPSFEKLPFSSNIPFVLQVNH
;
A
#
# COMPACT_ATOMS: atom_id res chain seq x y z
N MET A 1 14.23 -5.69 9.10
CA MET A 1 15.45 -4.90 8.80
C MET A 1 15.81 -4.13 10.06
N SER A 2 17.08 -4.13 10.49
CA SER A 2 17.52 -3.38 11.68
C SER A 2 18.71 -2.50 11.35
N GLN A 3 18.71 -1.26 11.84
CA GLN A 3 19.78 -0.29 11.62
C GLN A 3 20.00 0.52 12.89
N PHE A 4 21.26 0.74 13.25
CA PHE A 4 21.62 1.64 14.33
C PHE A 4 21.77 3.07 13.81
N LEU A 5 21.07 4.02 14.45
CA LEU A 5 21.09 5.44 14.12
C LEU A 5 21.54 6.26 15.34
N THR A 6 22.34 7.29 15.12
CA THR A 6 22.76 8.26 16.14
C THR A 6 22.24 9.63 15.73
N PHE A 7 21.75 10.41 16.70
CA PHE A 7 21.19 11.73 16.46
C PHE A 7 21.93 12.84 17.21
N PRO A 8 21.83 14.10 16.73
CA PRO A 8 22.34 15.25 17.47
C PRO A 8 21.67 15.38 18.84
N PRO A 9 22.37 15.91 19.86
CA PRO A 9 21.81 16.04 21.21
C PRO A 9 20.65 17.03 21.28
N ASN A 10 20.57 17.99 20.36
CA ASN A 10 19.55 19.05 20.32
C ASN A 10 18.37 18.72 19.39
N LEU A 11 18.00 17.46 19.23
CA LEU A 11 16.81 17.07 18.46
C LEU A 11 15.56 17.77 19.01
N GLU A 12 14.74 18.30 18.13
CA GLU A 12 13.45 18.89 18.49
C GLU A 12 12.31 17.97 18.06
N THR A 13 12.16 17.66 16.78
CA THR A 13 11.14 16.71 16.30
C THR A 13 11.80 15.60 15.49
N ALA A 14 11.10 14.47 15.38
CA ALA A 14 11.52 13.37 14.53
C ALA A 14 10.32 12.66 13.92
N PHE A 15 10.35 12.44 12.60
CA PHE A 15 9.34 11.72 11.83
C PHE A 15 10.00 10.62 11.02
N VAL A 16 9.32 9.49 10.86
CA VAL A 16 9.76 8.40 9.97
C VAL A 16 8.82 8.32 8.78
N GLU A 17 9.34 8.47 7.57
CA GLU A 17 8.65 8.01 6.37
C GLU A 17 9.07 6.57 6.09
N LEU A 18 8.08 5.70 5.93
CA LEU A 18 8.23 4.27 5.72
C LEU A 18 7.63 3.89 4.38
N PHE A 19 8.41 3.14 3.59
CA PHE A 19 7.94 2.40 2.44
C PHE A 19 8.05 0.90 2.75
N ALA A 20 6.99 0.15 2.44
CA ALA A 20 6.95 -1.30 2.60
C ALA A 20 6.10 -1.91 1.49
N SER A 21 6.66 -2.88 0.76
CA SER A 21 5.93 -3.60 -0.29
C SER A 21 6.30 -5.09 -0.27
N GLY A 22 5.28 -5.95 -0.37
CA GLY A 22 5.45 -7.38 -0.49
C GLY A 22 5.78 -7.79 -1.93
N SER A 23 6.54 -8.87 -2.09
CA SER A 23 6.87 -9.45 -3.39
C SER A 23 6.80 -10.98 -3.34
N GLY A 24 6.80 -11.63 -4.51
CA GLY A 24 6.68 -13.09 -4.58
C GLY A 24 5.38 -13.57 -3.96
N GLN A 25 5.47 -14.43 -2.94
CA GLN A 25 4.30 -14.94 -2.19
C GLN A 25 3.59 -13.87 -1.34
N GLU A 26 4.22 -12.71 -1.19
CA GLU A 26 3.68 -11.54 -0.50
C GLU A 26 3.15 -10.48 -1.47
N GLU A 27 3.23 -10.65 -2.79
CA GLU A 27 2.72 -9.66 -3.76
C GLU A 27 1.20 -9.44 -3.62
N PHE A 28 0.45 -10.53 -3.40
CA PHE A 28 -1.01 -10.52 -3.24
C PHE A 28 -1.42 -10.96 -1.83
N TRP A 29 -0.66 -10.58 -0.81
CA TRP A 29 -0.82 -11.05 0.58
C TRP A 29 -2.27 -10.99 1.09
N TYR A 30 -3.06 -10.00 0.66
CA TYR A 30 -4.48 -9.83 1.02
C TYR A 30 -5.41 -10.95 0.50
N THR A 31 -4.91 -11.82 -0.36
CA THR A 31 -5.56 -13.03 -0.85
C THR A 31 -5.06 -14.31 -0.16
N ASN A 32 -4.02 -14.22 0.66
CA ASN A 32 -3.46 -15.39 1.32
C ASN A 32 -4.47 -15.97 2.31
N VAL A 33 -4.41 -17.29 2.49
CA VAL A 33 -5.36 -18.05 3.30
C VAL A 33 -4.72 -18.47 4.62
N PRO A 34 -5.51 -18.61 5.70
CA PRO A 34 -5.02 -19.20 6.95
C PRO A 34 -4.45 -20.61 6.71
N ASP A 35 -3.31 -20.92 7.32
CA ASP A 35 -2.58 -22.19 7.09
C ASP A 35 -3.48 -23.43 7.25
N ARG A 36 -4.43 -23.42 8.20
CA ARG A 36 -5.37 -24.53 8.44
C ARG A 36 -6.32 -24.86 7.26
N PHE A 37 -6.48 -23.96 6.30
CA PHE A 37 -7.35 -24.17 5.12
C PHE A 37 -6.57 -24.57 3.86
N MET A 38 -5.23 -24.52 3.90
CA MET A 38 -4.37 -24.79 2.74
C MET A 38 -4.63 -26.16 2.12
N GLU A 39 -4.62 -27.23 2.92
CA GLU A 39 -4.82 -28.60 2.42
C GLU A 39 -6.18 -28.80 1.71
N LYS A 40 -7.20 -28.02 2.08
CA LYS A 40 -8.52 -28.11 1.47
C LYS A 40 -8.64 -27.27 0.20
N ILE A 41 -7.99 -26.10 0.16
CA ILE A 41 -8.04 -25.18 -0.98
C ILE A 41 -7.09 -25.63 -2.09
N ASP A 42 -5.86 -26.04 -1.74
CA ASP A 42 -4.83 -26.54 -2.66
C ASP A 42 -4.34 -27.95 -2.22
N PRO A 43 -5.18 -29.00 -2.35
CA PRO A 43 -4.84 -30.36 -1.90
C PRO A 43 -3.62 -30.95 -2.60
N ASN A 44 -3.31 -30.46 -3.81
CA ASN A 44 -2.16 -30.90 -4.59
C ASN A 44 -0.88 -30.12 -4.27
N HIS A 45 -0.94 -29.16 -3.34
CA HIS A 45 0.18 -28.34 -2.89
C HIS A 45 0.94 -27.71 -4.08
N THR A 46 0.18 -27.22 -5.07
CA THR A 46 0.75 -26.65 -6.28
C THR A 46 1.46 -25.32 -6.01
N GLY A 47 1.04 -24.60 -4.97
CA GLY A 47 1.51 -23.25 -4.65
C GLY A 47 1.02 -22.18 -5.63
N ASN A 48 0.20 -22.57 -6.62
CA ASN A 48 -0.34 -21.68 -7.66
C ASN A 48 -1.83 -21.39 -7.46
N VAL A 49 -2.48 -22.05 -6.50
CA VAL A 49 -3.90 -21.87 -6.19
C VAL A 49 -4.10 -20.94 -5.00
N ALA A 50 -3.38 -21.19 -3.90
CA ALA A 50 -3.45 -20.39 -2.69
C ALA A 50 -2.09 -20.34 -2.03
N VAL A 51 -1.86 -19.26 -1.26
CA VAL A 51 -0.66 -19.04 -0.47
C VAL A 51 -1.05 -18.94 0.99
N GLY A 52 -0.26 -19.55 1.87
CA GLY A 52 -0.49 -19.55 3.32
C GLY A 52 -0.10 -18.24 4.01
N LYS A 53 -0.02 -18.31 5.33
CA LYS A 53 0.29 -17.19 6.26
C LYS A 53 -0.77 -16.11 6.37
N GLY A 54 -1.94 -16.36 5.79
CA GLY A 54 -3.12 -15.53 5.97
C GLY A 54 -2.98 -14.12 5.42
N ALA A 55 -4.07 -13.36 5.46
CA ALA A 55 -4.21 -12.12 4.69
C ALA A 55 -3.94 -10.81 5.45
N PHE A 56 -3.46 -10.85 6.69
CA PHE A 56 -3.19 -9.63 7.48
C PHE A 56 -1.71 -9.30 7.54
N ARG A 57 -1.36 -8.03 7.37
CA ARG A 57 -0.01 -7.50 7.48
C ARG A 57 -0.02 -6.20 8.25
N GLU A 58 0.81 -6.11 9.28
CA GLU A 58 1.09 -4.88 10.01
C GLU A 58 2.57 -4.56 9.87
N VAL A 59 2.88 -3.42 9.26
CA VAL A 59 4.26 -2.94 9.20
C VAL A 59 4.53 -2.15 10.48
N GLN A 60 5.58 -2.52 11.20
CA GLN A 60 5.93 -1.98 12.50
C GLN A 60 7.28 -1.25 12.44
N VAL A 61 7.34 -0.10 13.12
CA VAL A 61 8.59 0.63 13.39
C VAL A 61 8.90 0.53 14.88
N TRP A 62 10.01 -0.11 15.19
CA TRP A 62 10.52 -0.27 16.56
C TRP A 62 11.73 0.62 16.79
N ILE A 63 11.76 1.28 17.94
CA ILE A 63 12.91 2.02 18.46
C ILE A 63 13.37 1.31 19.73
N ASP A 64 14.56 0.72 19.67
CA ASP A 64 15.12 -0.18 20.67
C ASP A 64 14.18 -1.36 20.98
N SER A 65 13.37 -1.25 22.02
CA SER A 65 12.39 -2.28 22.45
C SER A 65 10.96 -1.75 22.51
N TYR A 66 10.71 -0.55 21.98
CA TYR A 66 9.40 0.08 21.99
C TYR A 66 8.84 0.16 20.56
N LEU A 67 7.58 -0.28 20.40
CA LEU A 67 6.83 -0.05 19.17
C LEU A 67 6.52 1.45 19.08
N ALA A 68 7.12 2.13 18.11
CA ALA A 68 7.02 3.57 17.92
C ALA A 68 5.84 3.96 17.01
N GLY A 69 5.47 3.08 16.09
CA GLY A 69 4.32 3.27 15.21
C GLY A 69 4.11 2.09 14.27
N VAL A 70 2.92 2.02 13.67
CA VAL A 70 2.54 0.99 12.70
C VAL A 70 1.94 1.58 11.42
N ALA A 71 1.91 0.79 10.35
CA ALA A 71 1.16 1.07 9.14
C ALA A 71 0.41 -0.19 8.67
N TYR A 72 -0.84 -0.02 8.25
CA TYR A 72 -1.55 -1.07 7.51
C TYR A 72 -1.39 -0.79 6.01
N PRO A 73 -0.66 -1.65 5.27
CA PRO A 73 -0.30 -1.35 3.91
C PRO A 73 -1.52 -1.37 2.98
N PHE A 74 -1.60 -0.40 2.07
CA PHE A 74 -2.54 -0.41 0.96
C PHE A 74 -2.28 -1.64 0.06
N PRO A 75 -3.30 -2.41 -0.35
CA PRO A 75 -3.13 -3.58 -1.22
C PRO A 75 -2.81 -3.16 -2.66
N VAL A 76 -1.56 -2.76 -2.92
CA VAL A 76 -1.10 -2.39 -4.27
C VAL A 76 -1.28 -3.57 -5.23
N ILE A 77 -1.79 -3.29 -6.43
CA ILE A 77 -1.88 -4.26 -7.51
C ILE A 77 -1.09 -3.72 -8.71
N TYR A 78 0.03 -4.37 -9.01
CA TYR A 78 0.87 -3.99 -10.14
C TYR A 78 0.26 -4.41 -11.47
N THR A 79 0.70 -3.75 -12.55
CA THR A 79 0.20 -4.01 -13.90
C THR A 79 0.45 -5.47 -14.30
N GLY A 80 -0.61 -6.15 -14.73
CA GLY A 80 -0.60 -7.58 -15.04
C GLY A 80 -0.99 -8.49 -13.87
N GLY A 81 -1.09 -7.97 -12.64
CA GLY A 81 -1.44 -8.74 -11.45
C GLY A 81 -2.86 -9.29 -11.47
N ILE A 82 -3.05 -10.42 -10.77
CA ILE A 82 -4.32 -11.13 -10.58
C ILE A 82 -4.99 -11.60 -11.89
N LEU A 83 -5.60 -10.70 -12.66
CA LEU A 83 -6.17 -10.99 -13.97
C LEU A 83 -5.59 -10.04 -15.03
N MET A 84 -4.72 -10.57 -15.88
CA MET A 84 -3.99 -9.79 -16.90
C MET A 84 -4.87 -8.92 -17.79
N SER A 85 -6.12 -9.34 -18.08
CA SER A 85 -7.00 -8.58 -18.96
C SER A 85 -7.51 -7.27 -18.37
N TRP A 86 -7.49 -7.07 -17.05
CA TRP A 86 -7.86 -5.79 -16.43
C TRP A 86 -6.94 -4.63 -16.81
N TRP A 87 -5.68 -4.93 -17.12
CA TRP A 87 -4.62 -3.94 -17.37
C TRP A 87 -4.42 -3.62 -18.85
N ARG A 88 -5.11 -4.35 -19.74
CA ARG A 88 -5.05 -4.12 -21.18
C ARG A 88 -5.66 -2.77 -21.61
N PRO A 89 -6.79 -2.30 -21.04
CA PRO A 89 -7.39 -1.04 -21.47
C PRO A 89 -6.57 0.17 -21.02
N ILE A 90 -6.28 0.25 -19.72
CA ILE A 90 -5.46 1.29 -19.08
C ILE A 90 -4.82 0.73 -17.81
N CYS A 91 -3.70 1.33 -17.41
CA CYS A 91 -3.16 1.12 -16.06
C CYS A 91 -4.06 1.83 -15.04
N GLY A 92 -4.18 1.26 -13.84
CA GLY A 92 -4.82 1.97 -12.73
C GLY A 92 -4.05 3.24 -12.34
N ILE A 93 -4.75 4.33 -12.05
CA ILE A 93 -4.19 5.49 -11.35
C ILE A 93 -3.67 4.99 -10.00
N GLY A 94 -2.38 5.24 -9.74
CA GLY A 94 -1.66 4.71 -8.58
C GLY A 94 -0.91 3.39 -8.82
N ALA A 95 -1.06 2.72 -9.98
CA ALA A 95 -0.37 1.44 -10.24
C ALA A 95 1.17 1.54 -10.24
N PHE A 96 1.70 2.76 -10.41
CA PHE A 96 3.14 3.06 -10.35
C PHE A 96 3.52 3.89 -9.12
N ASP A 97 2.55 4.24 -8.26
CA ASP A 97 2.73 5.11 -7.12
C ASP A 97 2.31 4.36 -5.85
N SER A 98 3.25 3.60 -5.31
CA SER A 98 3.04 2.86 -4.08
C SER A 98 3.16 3.80 -2.87
N PRO A 99 2.19 3.80 -1.94
CA PRO A 99 2.15 4.80 -0.88
C PRO A 99 3.26 4.61 0.16
N THR A 100 3.67 5.74 0.77
CA THR A 100 4.48 5.78 1.98
C THR A 100 3.63 6.15 3.20
N TYR A 101 4.17 5.87 4.38
CA TYR A 101 3.51 6.08 5.67
C TYR A 101 4.40 6.94 6.55
N VAL A 102 3.87 8.06 7.03
CA VAL A 102 4.61 9.00 7.89
C VAL A 102 4.17 8.80 9.33
N LEU A 103 5.13 8.50 10.21
CA LEU A 103 4.93 8.27 11.64
C LEU A 103 5.63 9.36 12.43
N ASP A 104 4.93 9.97 13.39
CA ASP A 104 5.55 10.88 14.34
C ASP A 104 6.22 10.08 15.46
N ILE A 105 7.56 10.14 15.53
CA ILE A 105 8.36 9.49 16.57
C ILE A 105 8.91 10.51 17.59
N SER A 106 8.40 11.74 17.57
CA SER A 106 8.81 12.81 18.49
C SER A 106 8.62 12.46 19.97
N PRO A 107 7.68 11.58 20.39
CA PRO A 107 7.68 11.12 21.78
C PRO A 107 8.99 10.48 22.27
N PHE A 108 9.82 9.96 21.36
CA PHE A 108 11.10 9.31 21.67
C PHE A 108 12.29 10.27 21.64
N VAL A 109 12.12 11.51 21.17
CA VAL A 109 13.22 12.49 21.03
C VAL A 109 14.07 12.65 22.30
N PRO A 110 13.51 12.78 23.52
CA PRO A 110 14.32 12.89 24.74
C PRO A 110 15.30 11.72 24.95
N TYR A 111 14.93 10.53 24.49
CA TYR A 111 15.76 9.33 24.54
C TYR A 111 16.80 9.33 23.43
N LEU A 112 16.39 9.66 22.19
CA LEU A 112 17.27 9.72 21.01
C LEU A 112 18.34 10.82 21.11
N SER A 113 18.14 11.83 21.95
CA SER A 113 19.05 12.96 22.17
C SER A 113 20.26 12.65 23.06
N ASP A 114 20.57 11.39 23.38
CA ASP A 114 21.68 11.02 24.26
C ASP A 114 23.05 10.86 23.57
N SER A 115 23.11 11.13 22.26
CA SER A 115 24.30 10.96 21.40
C SER A 115 24.83 9.52 21.31
N LYS A 116 24.02 8.52 21.69
CA LYS A 116 24.31 7.11 21.46
C LYS A 116 23.57 6.60 20.23
N ALA A 117 23.99 5.41 19.80
CA ALA A 117 23.32 4.68 18.74
C ALA A 117 22.07 3.97 19.29
N HIS A 118 20.95 4.14 18.61
CA HIS A 118 19.67 3.48 18.91
C HIS A 118 19.30 2.51 17.78
N ASN A 119 18.70 1.38 18.13
CA ASN A 119 18.30 0.37 17.16
C ASN A 119 16.93 0.71 16.56
N PHE A 120 16.87 0.98 15.26
CA PHE A 120 15.63 1.11 14.51
C PHE A 120 15.36 -0.19 13.78
N THR A 121 14.22 -0.82 14.05
CA THR A 121 13.83 -2.07 13.39
C THR A 121 12.51 -1.91 12.66
N LEU A 122 12.54 -2.19 11.36
CA LEU A 122 11.36 -2.37 10.52
C LEU A 122 11.02 -3.86 10.49
N TYR A 123 9.77 -4.18 10.80
CA TYR A 123 9.27 -5.54 10.90
C TYR A 123 7.86 -5.61 10.30
N VAL A 124 7.49 -6.77 9.75
CA VAL A 124 6.11 -7.02 9.33
C VAL A 124 5.58 -8.19 10.12
N GLU A 125 4.50 -7.92 10.85
CA GLU A 125 3.74 -8.91 11.58
C GLU A 125 2.61 -9.43 10.69
N GLY A 126 2.38 -10.75 10.74
CA GLY A 126 1.36 -11.41 9.94
C GLY A 126 0.38 -12.24 10.75
N GLN A 127 -0.46 -12.98 10.02
CA GLN A 127 -1.48 -13.88 10.58
C GLN A 127 -0.97 -15.33 10.71
N GLY A 128 0.20 -15.65 10.15
CA GLY A 128 0.76 -17.00 10.24
C GLY A 128 1.03 -17.41 11.69
N GLU A 129 1.32 -18.71 11.89
CA GLU A 129 1.73 -19.21 13.20
C GLU A 129 2.85 -18.33 13.80
N ASN A 130 2.74 -18.00 15.09
CA ASN A 130 3.64 -17.05 15.77
C ASN A 130 3.76 -15.69 15.07
N ARG A 131 2.68 -15.23 14.43
CA ARG A 131 2.57 -13.96 13.71
C ARG A 131 3.53 -13.85 12.50
N SER A 132 3.83 -14.99 11.89
CA SER A 132 4.73 -15.09 10.74
C SER A 132 4.09 -14.65 9.42
N ILE A 133 4.96 -14.38 8.44
CA ILE A 133 4.64 -14.05 7.04
C ILE A 133 5.49 -14.91 6.09
N ASN A 134 5.20 -14.90 4.79
CA ASN A 134 6.13 -15.43 3.79
C ASN A 134 7.29 -14.44 3.58
N PRO A 135 8.44 -14.88 3.03
CA PRO A 135 9.60 -14.00 2.82
C PRO A 135 9.33 -12.92 1.76
N GLU A 136 10.33 -12.04 1.55
CA GLU A 136 10.38 -11.07 0.44
C GLU A 136 9.53 -9.80 0.59
N TRP A 137 9.72 -9.11 1.72
CA TRP A 137 9.29 -7.71 1.89
C TRP A 137 10.43 -6.73 1.61
N ILE A 138 10.14 -5.72 0.80
CA ILE A 138 11.04 -4.62 0.47
C ILE A 138 10.73 -3.46 1.41
N PHE A 139 11.75 -2.92 2.07
CA PHE A 139 11.63 -1.76 2.96
C PHE A 139 12.52 -0.62 2.52
N SER A 140 12.03 0.61 2.72
CA SER A 140 12.85 1.81 2.79
C SER A 140 12.34 2.69 3.94
N GLY A 141 13.22 3.45 4.56
CA GLY A 141 12.88 4.32 5.67
C GLY A 141 13.77 5.55 5.73
N SER A 142 13.15 6.71 5.95
CA SER A 142 13.82 8.01 6.08
C SER A 142 13.40 8.67 7.39
N VAL A 143 14.37 9.15 8.17
CA VAL A 143 14.09 9.89 9.40
C VAL A 143 14.31 11.38 9.15
N PHE A 144 13.23 12.16 9.26
CA PHE A 144 13.24 13.61 9.16
C PHE A 144 13.32 14.20 10.56
N ILE A 145 14.25 15.12 10.79
CA ILE A 145 14.46 15.73 12.09
C ILE A 145 14.48 17.26 12.01
N THR A 146 14.04 17.91 13.08
CA THR A 146 14.34 19.33 13.33
C THR A 146 15.24 19.44 14.55
N LEU A 147 16.01 20.52 14.62
CA LEU A 147 16.97 20.77 15.69
C LEU A 147 16.63 22.06 16.43
N ASP A 148 16.74 22.01 17.75
CA ASP A 148 16.65 23.20 18.58
C ASP A 148 17.86 24.12 18.33
N PRO A 149 17.63 25.43 18.09
CA PRO A 149 18.69 26.35 17.69
C PRO A 149 19.71 26.65 18.80
N SER A 150 19.40 26.37 20.07
CA SER A 150 20.36 26.60 21.16
C SER A 150 21.54 25.63 21.14
N GLY A 151 21.40 24.48 20.48
CA GLY A 151 22.39 23.39 20.52
C GLY A 151 22.43 22.63 21.85
N THR A 152 21.61 23.01 22.84
CA THR A 152 21.55 22.32 24.13
C THR A 152 20.79 21.00 23.99
N ARG A 153 21.21 20.00 24.76
CA ARG A 153 20.61 18.67 24.74
C ARG A 153 19.12 18.71 25.09
N THR A 154 18.29 18.09 24.26
CA THR A 154 16.87 17.87 24.54
C THR A 154 16.70 16.77 25.59
N THR A 155 15.81 17.02 26.54
CA THR A 155 15.55 16.17 27.70
C THR A 155 14.05 15.93 27.88
N GLY A 156 13.67 15.32 29.01
CA GLY A 156 12.30 14.88 29.29
C GLY A 156 12.20 13.36 29.35
N GLY A 157 11.03 12.82 29.03
CA GLY A 157 10.79 11.37 29.07
C GLY A 157 9.36 10.98 28.74
N ILE A 158 9.18 9.68 28.43
CA ILE A 158 7.85 9.08 28.21
C ILE A 158 7.04 9.16 29.51
N LEU A 159 5.82 9.69 29.40
CA LEU A 159 4.84 9.80 30.47
C LEU A 159 3.89 8.60 30.48
N SER A 160 3.45 8.15 29.31
CA SER A 160 2.63 6.96 29.15
C SER A 160 2.97 6.21 27.87
N TYR A 161 2.88 4.89 27.93
CA TYR A 161 3.06 4.01 26.78
C TYR A 161 2.06 2.86 26.89
N SER A 162 1.25 2.67 25.85
CA SER A 162 0.30 1.55 25.79
C SER A 162 0.15 1.06 24.36
N THR A 163 0.17 -0.25 24.18
CA THR A 163 -0.19 -0.90 22.93
C THR A 163 -1.11 -2.08 23.20
N ASP A 164 -2.11 -2.28 22.35
CA ASP A 164 -3.01 -3.41 22.37
C ASP A 164 -3.27 -3.87 20.93
N SER A 165 -3.35 -5.17 20.71
CA SER A 165 -3.64 -5.76 19.41
C SER A 165 -4.07 -7.20 19.53
N ASP A 166 -4.97 -7.60 18.66
CA ASP A 166 -5.35 -8.99 18.49
C ASP A 166 -5.62 -9.29 17.01
N THR A 167 -5.48 -10.56 16.64
CA THR A 167 -5.79 -11.06 15.29
C THR A 167 -6.57 -12.37 15.42
N THR A 168 -7.80 -12.37 14.95
CA THR A 168 -8.73 -13.50 15.06
C THR A 168 -9.10 -14.05 13.70
N VAL A 169 -9.40 -15.35 13.66
CA VAL A 169 -9.76 -16.09 12.44
C VAL A 169 -10.93 -17.00 12.75
N GLU A 170 -12.08 -16.69 12.19
CA GLU A 170 -13.33 -17.41 12.43
C GLU A 170 -13.78 -18.07 11.11
N PRO A 171 -14.06 -19.38 11.09
CA PRO A 171 -14.78 -19.97 9.97
C PRO A 171 -16.18 -19.35 9.89
N SER A 172 -16.64 -18.95 8.70
CA SER A 172 -17.97 -18.32 8.54
C SER A 172 -19.11 -19.34 8.58
N SER A 173 -18.80 -20.64 8.61
CA SER A 173 -19.76 -21.73 8.76
C SER A 173 -19.86 -22.17 10.23
N PRO A 174 -21.06 -22.54 10.72
CA PRO A 174 -21.24 -22.98 12.10
C PRO A 174 -20.30 -24.12 12.48
N GLU A 175 -19.82 -24.10 13.73
CA GLU A 175 -18.99 -25.13 14.36
C GLU A 175 -19.53 -26.53 14.01
N GLY A 176 -18.69 -27.35 13.36
CA GLY A 176 -19.05 -28.72 12.97
C GLY A 176 -18.65 -29.12 11.54
N LEU A 177 -18.35 -28.16 10.65
CA LEU A 177 -17.86 -28.47 9.29
C LEU A 177 -16.36 -28.80 9.23
N GLU A 178 -15.58 -28.41 10.25
CA GLU A 178 -14.16 -28.81 10.36
C GLU A 178 -14.01 -30.34 10.49
N THR A 179 -15.03 -31.02 11.02
CA THR A 179 -15.12 -32.48 11.18
C THR A 179 -15.70 -33.24 9.98
N LEU A 180 -16.20 -32.56 8.94
CA LEU A 180 -16.71 -33.23 7.74
C LEU A 180 -15.59 -33.39 6.72
N LEU A 181 -14.84 -34.48 6.84
CA LEU A 181 -13.84 -34.98 5.87
C LEU A 181 -14.41 -35.32 4.47
N GLN A 182 -15.62 -34.85 4.14
CA GLN A 182 -16.36 -35.16 2.92
C GLN A 182 -17.18 -33.97 2.40
N LEU A 183 -16.69 -32.74 2.55
CA LEU A 183 -17.29 -31.66 1.76
C LEU A 183 -16.97 -31.90 0.29
N ASP A 184 -18.02 -31.86 -0.52
CA ASP A 184 -17.95 -31.84 -1.98
C ASP A 184 -16.86 -30.83 -2.41
N PRO A 185 -15.93 -31.18 -3.34
CA PRO A 185 -14.94 -30.24 -3.87
C PRO A 185 -15.55 -28.94 -4.45
N PHE A 186 -16.86 -28.91 -4.70
CA PHE A 186 -17.63 -27.74 -5.12
C PHE A 186 -18.17 -26.88 -3.96
N PHE A 187 -18.03 -27.29 -2.70
CA PHE A 187 -18.50 -26.51 -1.55
C PHE A 187 -17.51 -25.40 -1.17
N PRO A 188 -17.96 -24.13 -1.03
CA PRO A 188 -17.06 -23.03 -0.69
C PRO A 188 -16.58 -23.10 0.76
N ILE A 189 -15.28 -22.88 0.96
CA ILE A 189 -14.63 -22.66 2.25
C ILE A 189 -14.69 -21.18 2.54
N ASN A 190 -15.41 -20.80 3.59
CA ASN A 190 -15.60 -19.41 3.98
C ASN A 190 -14.94 -19.14 5.33
N PHE A 191 -14.20 -18.05 5.42
CA PHE A 191 -13.63 -17.59 6.68
C PHE A 191 -13.56 -16.07 6.70
N ILE A 192 -13.60 -15.54 7.92
CA ILE A 192 -13.38 -14.13 8.19
C ILE A 192 -12.20 -13.98 9.15
N MET A 193 -11.30 -13.08 8.79
CA MET A 193 -10.24 -12.62 9.66
C MET A 193 -10.54 -11.19 10.09
N ARG A 194 -10.22 -10.90 11.34
CA ARG A 194 -10.23 -9.55 11.89
C ARG A 194 -8.94 -9.27 12.65
N SER A 195 -8.45 -8.04 12.57
CA SER A 195 -7.30 -7.59 13.36
C SER A 195 -7.52 -6.16 13.80
N TYR A 196 -6.90 -5.78 14.92
CA TYR A 196 -6.88 -4.39 15.37
C TYR A 196 -5.55 -4.03 16.02
N ARG A 197 -5.26 -2.72 16.03
CA ARG A 197 -4.14 -2.14 16.77
C ARG A 197 -4.58 -0.84 17.43
N LYS A 198 -4.29 -0.72 18.73
CA LYS A 198 -4.27 0.53 19.45
C LYS A 198 -2.86 0.81 19.93
N LEU A 199 -2.36 2.01 19.69
CA LEU A 199 -1.07 2.49 20.17
C LEU A 199 -1.26 3.90 20.71
N SER A 200 -0.71 4.18 21.89
CA SER A 200 -0.67 5.52 22.47
C SER A 200 0.67 5.71 23.18
N VAL A 201 1.40 6.75 22.77
CA VAL A 201 2.67 7.15 23.38
C VAL A 201 2.56 8.62 23.73
N SER A 202 2.80 8.95 25.00
CA SER A 202 2.91 10.35 25.44
C SER A 202 4.23 10.59 26.15
N SER A 203 4.77 11.79 26.01
CA SER A 203 6.03 12.19 26.59
C SER A 203 6.01 13.67 26.95
N LEU A 204 6.90 14.04 27.87
CA LEU A 204 7.33 15.41 28.08
C LEU A 204 8.63 15.61 27.30
N VAL A 205 8.67 16.60 26.40
CA VAL A 205 9.88 16.97 25.66
C VAL A 205 10.32 18.37 26.10
N ILE A 206 11.60 18.52 26.44
CA ILE A 206 12.16 19.79 26.93
C ILE A 206 13.38 20.10 26.09
N THR A 207 13.23 21.04 25.14
CA THR A 207 14.34 21.47 24.28
C THR A 207 15.19 22.52 24.98
N GLY A 208 16.34 22.85 24.40
CA GLY A 208 17.24 23.83 24.97
C GLY A 208 16.74 25.27 24.98
N SER A 209 15.91 25.65 24.01
CA SER A 209 15.34 27.00 23.88
C SER A 209 13.86 27.10 24.27
N GLY A 210 13.21 25.98 24.57
CA GLY A 210 11.75 25.89 24.76
C GLY A 210 11.33 25.52 26.18
N GLU A 211 10.08 25.84 26.48
CA GLU A 211 9.39 25.34 27.67
C GLU A 211 9.07 23.83 27.51
N PRO A 212 8.83 23.10 28.62
CA PRO A 212 8.37 21.73 28.55
C PRO A 212 7.07 21.60 27.73
N ARG A 213 7.07 20.73 26.73
CA ARG A 213 5.91 20.44 25.87
C ARG A 213 5.42 19.00 26.06
N ALA A 214 4.11 18.83 26.14
CA ALA A 214 3.46 17.52 26.12
C ALA A 214 3.30 17.06 24.66
N VAL A 215 3.91 15.93 24.32
CA VAL A 215 3.84 15.32 22.99
C VAL A 215 3.10 13.99 23.09
N ARG A 216 2.04 13.82 22.29
CA ARG A 216 1.21 12.61 22.27
C ARG A 216 0.99 12.13 20.85
N VAL A 217 1.14 10.82 20.63
CA VAL A 217 0.89 10.13 19.36
C VAL A 217 -0.04 8.96 19.62
N GLU A 218 -1.06 8.82 18.78
CA GLU A 218 -2.09 7.78 18.89
C GLU A 218 -2.40 7.16 17.52
N GLN A 219 -2.62 5.85 17.52
CA GLN A 219 -3.09 5.09 16.36
C GLN A 219 -4.21 4.13 16.80
N ASP A 220 -5.32 4.10 16.05
CA ASP A 220 -6.43 3.16 16.22
C ASP A 220 -6.84 2.60 14.86
N TYR A 221 -6.36 1.39 14.57
CA TYR A 221 -6.48 0.72 13.27
C TYR A 221 -7.30 -0.56 13.41
N ILE A 222 -8.14 -0.84 12.41
CA ILE A 222 -8.87 -2.09 12.30
C ILE A 222 -8.77 -2.65 10.88
N TYR A 223 -8.85 -3.97 10.81
CA TYR A 223 -8.73 -4.74 9.58
C TYR A 223 -9.78 -5.84 9.57
N SER A 224 -10.37 -6.08 8.40
CA SER A 224 -11.23 -7.24 8.15
C SER A 224 -10.96 -7.80 6.76
N ASN A 225 -11.04 -9.13 6.64
CA ASN A 225 -10.92 -9.83 5.37
C ASN A 225 -11.78 -11.08 5.41
N GLU A 226 -12.83 -11.07 4.62
CA GLU A 226 -13.71 -12.22 4.40
C GLU A 226 -13.35 -12.85 3.06
N GLN A 227 -13.14 -14.17 3.06
CA GLN A 227 -12.84 -14.90 1.84
C GLN A 227 -13.74 -16.11 1.66
N SER A 228 -13.94 -16.46 0.40
CA SER A 228 -14.65 -17.65 -0.04
C SER A 228 -13.85 -18.34 -1.14
N TRP A 229 -13.60 -19.64 -0.97
CA TRP A 229 -12.78 -20.42 -1.89
C TRP A 229 -13.44 -21.73 -2.28
N ILE A 230 -13.40 -22.07 -3.56
CA ILE A 230 -13.65 -23.44 -4.02
C ILE A 230 -12.31 -24.09 -4.36
N SER A 231 -12.15 -25.36 -4.02
CA SER A 231 -10.91 -26.11 -4.21
C SER A 231 -10.36 -26.01 -5.63
N GLN A 232 -9.03 -26.12 -5.75
CA GLN A 232 -8.29 -26.06 -7.02
C GLN A 232 -8.38 -24.71 -7.76
N GLY A 233 -8.81 -23.63 -7.09
CA GLY A 233 -8.85 -22.28 -7.68
C GLY A 233 -10.02 -22.07 -8.64
N ASN A 234 -11.06 -22.91 -8.55
CA ASN A 234 -12.27 -22.77 -9.36
C ASN A 234 -13.04 -21.49 -9.05
N TYR A 235 -12.96 -21.03 -7.79
CA TYR A 235 -13.57 -19.79 -7.34
C TYR A 235 -12.78 -19.18 -6.19
N GLN A 236 -12.64 -17.87 -6.22
CA GLN A 236 -12.09 -17.07 -5.15
C GLN A 236 -12.91 -15.78 -5.02
N ALA A 237 -13.29 -15.44 -3.79
CA ALA A 237 -13.79 -14.13 -3.45
C ALA A 237 -13.04 -13.58 -2.24
N VAL A 238 -12.72 -12.28 -2.26
CA VAL A 238 -12.11 -11.55 -1.15
C VAL A 238 -12.88 -10.26 -0.95
N ASN A 239 -13.30 -9.99 0.28
CA ASN A 239 -13.86 -8.73 0.71
C ASN A 239 -13.04 -8.22 1.90
N MET A 240 -12.16 -7.26 1.63
CA MET A 240 -11.19 -6.71 2.57
C MET A 240 -11.54 -5.26 2.88
N SER A 241 -11.33 -4.86 4.13
CA SER A 241 -11.28 -3.46 4.54
C SER A 241 -10.15 -3.26 5.55
N SER A 242 -9.31 -2.27 5.30
CA SER A 242 -8.32 -1.75 6.23
C SER A 242 -8.63 -0.28 6.49
N GLN A 243 -8.74 0.12 7.75
CA GLN A 243 -9.08 1.50 8.10
C GLN A 243 -8.41 1.90 9.40
N GLY A 244 -8.15 3.20 9.56
CA GLY A 244 -7.46 3.65 10.76
C GLY A 244 -7.33 5.15 10.86
N ASN A 245 -7.09 5.60 12.09
CA ASN A 245 -6.81 7.00 12.41
C ASN A 245 -5.48 7.10 13.14
N SER A 246 -4.67 8.08 12.74
CA SER A 246 -3.45 8.49 13.45
C SER A 246 -3.55 9.96 13.83
N LEU A 247 -3.18 10.28 15.06
CA LEU A 247 -3.21 11.63 15.61
C LEU A 247 -1.91 11.92 16.35
N SER A 248 -1.30 13.07 16.07
CA SER A 248 -0.21 13.62 16.89
C SER A 248 -0.57 15.01 17.39
N THR A 249 -0.33 15.30 18.67
CA THR A 249 -0.58 16.60 19.30
C THR A 249 0.59 17.05 20.16
N TYR A 250 1.01 18.32 20.02
CA TYR A 250 2.00 18.98 20.88
C TYR A 250 1.29 20.12 21.63
N ASP A 251 1.20 20.05 22.97
CA ASP A 251 0.46 21.02 23.81
C ASP A 251 -0.95 21.32 23.26
N ASP A 252 -1.71 20.27 22.96
CA ASP A 252 -3.05 20.29 22.35
C ASP A 252 -3.12 20.79 20.89
N LYS A 253 -2.01 21.24 20.30
CA LYS A 253 -1.93 21.57 18.88
C LYS A 253 -1.74 20.32 18.04
N THR A 254 -2.67 20.07 17.11
CA THR A 254 -2.56 18.99 16.13
C THR A 254 -1.36 19.18 15.20
N ILE A 255 -0.54 18.13 15.09
CA ILE A 255 0.64 18.07 14.22
C ILE A 255 0.40 17.15 13.03
N ILE A 256 -0.14 15.95 13.28
CA ILE A 256 -0.52 14.99 12.23
C ILE A 256 -1.98 14.61 12.46
N THR A 257 -2.75 14.60 11.37
CA THR A 257 -3.97 13.78 11.25
C THR A 257 -3.81 12.91 10.02
N ASP A 258 -4.17 11.64 10.14
CA ASP A 258 -4.17 10.71 9.03
C ASP A 258 -5.30 9.71 9.24
N SER A 259 -6.32 9.79 8.40
CA SER A 259 -7.47 8.87 8.38
C SER A 259 -7.47 8.17 7.03
N PHE A 260 -7.48 6.84 7.04
CA PHE A 260 -7.51 6.05 5.81
C PHE A 260 -8.58 4.96 5.83
N GLU A 261 -9.02 4.58 4.62
CA GLU A 261 -9.90 3.45 4.36
C GLU A 261 -9.53 2.84 3.00
N PHE A 262 -9.17 1.56 3.01
CA PHE A 262 -8.69 0.81 1.83
C PHE A 262 -9.55 -0.43 1.59
N PRO A 263 -10.79 -0.29 1.09
CA PRO A 263 -11.62 -1.44 0.76
C PRO A 263 -11.17 -2.08 -0.56
N LEU A 264 -11.20 -3.41 -0.59
CA LEU A 264 -10.91 -4.22 -1.77
C LEU A 264 -11.93 -5.36 -1.86
N ASN A 265 -12.63 -5.42 -2.99
CA ASN A 265 -13.52 -6.51 -3.34
C ASN A 265 -13.03 -7.19 -4.63
N LEU A 266 -12.79 -8.49 -4.55
CA LEU A 266 -12.23 -9.30 -5.63
C LEU A 266 -13.09 -10.53 -5.82
N ASN A 267 -13.42 -10.86 -7.07
CA ASN A 267 -13.97 -12.15 -7.44
C ASN A 267 -13.24 -12.71 -8.66
N LEU A 268 -12.90 -14.00 -8.61
CA LEU A 268 -12.37 -14.77 -9.73
C LEU A 268 -13.11 -16.10 -9.82
N SER A 269 -13.43 -16.51 -11.04
CA SER A 269 -13.95 -17.83 -11.34
C SER A 269 -13.20 -18.45 -12.52
N THR A 270 -12.80 -19.70 -12.38
CA THR A 270 -12.12 -20.48 -13.40
C THR A 270 -13.08 -21.54 -13.95
N LEU A 271 -13.29 -21.54 -15.27
CA LEU A 271 -14.27 -22.37 -15.95
C LEU A 271 -13.59 -23.21 -17.03
N ALA A 272 -13.72 -24.54 -16.96
CA ALA A 272 -13.28 -25.44 -18.02
C ALA A 272 -14.29 -25.44 -19.19
N LEU A 273 -13.80 -25.28 -20.41
CA LEU A 273 -14.58 -25.34 -21.65
C LEU A 273 -14.28 -26.65 -22.39
N SER A 274 -15.05 -27.68 -22.06
CA SER A 274 -14.78 -29.07 -22.47
C SER A 274 -14.79 -29.29 -23.99
N GLU A 275 -15.67 -28.60 -24.72
CA GLU A 275 -15.81 -28.75 -26.17
C GLU A 275 -14.57 -28.27 -26.95
N THR A 276 -13.87 -27.27 -26.41
CA THR A 276 -12.71 -26.64 -27.05
C THR A 276 -11.39 -26.96 -26.34
N ASN A 277 -11.44 -27.72 -25.24
CA ASN A 277 -10.30 -27.99 -24.35
C ASN A 277 -9.58 -26.70 -23.93
N GLN A 278 -10.37 -25.69 -23.53
CA GLN A 278 -9.90 -24.36 -23.11
C GLN A 278 -10.28 -24.11 -21.65
N THR A 279 -9.64 -23.10 -21.04
CA THR A 279 -10.01 -22.60 -19.71
C THR A 279 -10.34 -21.12 -19.82
N LYS A 280 -11.46 -20.69 -19.23
CA LYS A 280 -11.85 -19.28 -19.14
C LYS A 280 -11.79 -18.83 -17.69
N ILE A 281 -11.06 -17.76 -17.43
CA ILE A 281 -11.05 -17.09 -16.14
C ILE A 281 -11.88 -15.81 -16.29
N VAL A 282 -12.82 -15.58 -15.40
CA VAL A 282 -13.61 -14.34 -15.33
C VAL A 282 -13.39 -13.70 -13.98
N GLY A 283 -13.37 -12.37 -13.95
CA GLY A 283 -13.11 -11.67 -12.71
C GLY A 283 -13.64 -10.26 -12.66
N ASN A 284 -13.91 -9.83 -11.43
CA ASN A 284 -14.20 -8.44 -11.11
C ASN A 284 -13.33 -7.97 -9.93
N LEU A 285 -13.05 -6.68 -9.92
CA LEU A 285 -12.29 -5.99 -8.89
C LEU A 285 -12.96 -4.65 -8.62
N THR A 286 -13.15 -4.33 -7.35
CA THR A 286 -13.34 -2.96 -6.86
C THR A 286 -12.24 -2.67 -5.86
N HIS A 287 -11.46 -1.64 -6.10
CA HIS A 287 -10.27 -1.31 -5.32
C HIS A 287 -10.22 0.18 -5.03
N THR A 288 -10.25 0.56 -3.75
CA THR A 288 -10.38 1.95 -3.34
C THR A 288 -9.24 2.38 -2.44
N PHE A 289 -8.68 3.55 -2.72
CA PHE A 289 -7.78 4.29 -1.84
C PHE A 289 -8.52 5.55 -1.37
N ARG A 290 -8.85 5.62 -0.08
CA ARG A 290 -9.38 6.82 0.57
C ARG A 290 -8.45 7.22 1.70
N ARG A 291 -7.93 8.44 1.67
CA ARG A 291 -7.05 8.97 2.71
C ARG A 291 -7.24 10.48 2.87
N SER A 292 -7.32 10.91 4.12
CA SER A 292 -7.37 12.30 4.54
C SER A 292 -6.19 12.55 5.45
N GLN A 293 -5.23 13.38 5.03
CA GLN A 293 -3.97 13.57 5.74
C GLN A 293 -3.57 15.04 5.84
N PHE A 294 -3.05 15.44 6.99
CA PHE A 294 -2.36 16.72 7.18
C PHE A 294 -0.84 16.50 7.32
N PHE A 295 -0.05 17.15 6.47
CA PHE A 295 1.40 17.05 6.48
C PHE A 295 2.04 18.19 7.29
N SER A 296 2.55 17.91 8.50
CA SER A 296 3.26 18.89 9.32
C SER A 296 4.50 19.49 8.65
N LEU A 297 5.18 18.70 7.79
CA LEU A 297 6.35 19.11 7.02
C LEU A 297 6.00 19.95 5.78
N SER A 298 4.71 20.05 5.43
CA SER A 298 4.21 20.87 4.32
C SER A 298 2.89 21.54 4.71
N PRO A 299 2.88 22.35 5.79
CA PRO A 299 1.65 22.84 6.39
C PRO A 299 0.88 23.80 5.46
N SER A 300 1.55 24.36 4.45
CA SER A 300 0.93 25.20 3.43
C SER A 300 -0.05 24.46 2.53
N LEU A 301 0.05 23.13 2.41
CA LEU A 301 -0.94 22.32 1.67
C LEU A 301 -2.27 22.24 2.43
N GLY A 302 -2.25 22.39 3.75
CA GLY A 302 -3.40 22.13 4.59
C GLY A 302 -3.76 20.63 4.63
N GLN A 303 -5.03 20.34 4.90
CA GLN A 303 -5.56 18.97 4.79
C GLN A 303 -5.52 18.54 3.32
N VAL A 304 -5.10 17.31 3.03
CA VAL A 304 -5.12 16.71 1.71
C VAL A 304 -6.07 15.51 1.74
N ASP A 305 -7.02 15.49 0.82
CA ASP A 305 -8.01 14.43 0.68
C ASP A 305 -7.86 13.77 -0.69
N ILE A 306 -7.64 12.45 -0.69
CA ILE A 306 -7.61 11.62 -1.89
C ILE A 306 -8.68 10.54 -1.75
N ASP A 307 -9.56 10.43 -2.74
CA ASP A 307 -10.48 9.31 -2.92
C ASP A 307 -10.37 8.82 -4.36
N THR A 308 -9.91 7.59 -4.54
CA THR A 308 -9.92 6.94 -5.84
C THR A 308 -10.47 5.53 -5.76
N THR A 309 -11.35 5.18 -6.69
CA THR A 309 -11.97 3.86 -6.78
C THR A 309 -11.83 3.33 -8.20
N GLN A 310 -11.13 2.21 -8.33
CA GLN A 310 -11.02 1.42 -9.54
C GLN A 310 -12.09 0.33 -9.56
N HIS A 311 -12.77 0.18 -10.70
CA HIS A 311 -13.59 -0.96 -11.03
C HIS A 311 -13.00 -1.66 -12.26
N SER A 312 -12.79 -2.96 -12.19
CA SER A 312 -12.31 -3.75 -13.32
C SER A 312 -13.16 -4.99 -13.51
N ILE A 313 -13.46 -5.31 -14.76
CA ILE A 313 -14.16 -6.54 -15.15
C ILE A 313 -13.37 -7.12 -16.32
N GLY A 314 -13.14 -8.41 -16.31
CA GLY A 314 -12.39 -9.03 -17.38
C GLY A 314 -12.63 -10.51 -17.51
N GLU A 315 -12.21 -11.01 -18.67
CA GLU A 315 -12.08 -12.43 -18.96
C GLU A 315 -10.75 -12.72 -19.63
N LEU A 316 -10.24 -13.92 -19.39
CA LEU A 316 -9.02 -14.45 -19.98
C LEU A 316 -9.30 -15.87 -20.50
N LEU A 317 -8.95 -16.13 -21.74
CA LEU A 317 -9.10 -17.44 -22.37
C LEU A 317 -7.74 -18.09 -22.56
N LEU A 318 -7.59 -19.30 -22.05
CA LEU A 318 -6.39 -20.12 -22.11
C LEU A 318 -6.64 -21.36 -22.98
N ASN A 319 -5.64 -21.76 -23.77
CA ASN A 319 -5.66 -23.06 -24.44
C ASN A 319 -5.29 -24.21 -23.50
N ALA A 320 -5.31 -25.44 -24.01
CA ALA A 320 -4.98 -26.66 -23.26
C ALA A 320 -3.57 -26.67 -22.61
N ASN A 321 -2.66 -25.82 -23.07
CA ASN A 321 -1.31 -25.68 -22.52
C ASN A 321 -1.19 -24.50 -21.52
N GLY A 322 -2.32 -23.93 -21.10
CA GLY A 322 -2.35 -22.76 -20.20
C GLY A 322 -1.90 -21.45 -20.86
N ARG A 323 -1.76 -21.39 -22.19
CA ARG A 323 -1.36 -20.15 -22.87
C ARG A 323 -2.55 -19.28 -23.17
N VAL A 324 -2.41 -17.98 -22.94
CA VAL A 324 -3.41 -16.96 -23.29
C VAL A 324 -3.62 -16.93 -24.80
N ILE A 325 -4.89 -17.07 -25.21
CA ILE A 325 -5.32 -17.00 -26.61
C ILE A 325 -6.38 -15.91 -26.86
N GLY A 326 -6.91 -15.30 -25.80
CA GLY A 326 -7.88 -14.22 -25.89
C GLY A 326 -8.25 -13.66 -24.53
N GLY A 327 -8.98 -12.56 -24.52
CA GLY A 327 -9.50 -11.93 -23.32
C GLY A 327 -10.12 -10.58 -23.61
N LEU A 328 -11.00 -10.14 -22.72
CA LEU A 328 -11.61 -8.82 -22.74
C LEU A 328 -11.39 -8.17 -21.38
N GLY A 329 -11.16 -6.88 -21.37
CA GLY A 329 -10.97 -6.09 -20.16
C GLY A 329 -11.81 -4.84 -20.22
N ARG A 330 -12.32 -4.41 -19.07
CA ARG A 330 -12.91 -3.10 -18.87
C ARG A 330 -12.34 -2.55 -17.59
N MET A 331 -11.85 -1.33 -17.63
CA MET A 331 -11.31 -0.65 -16.47
C MET A 331 -11.95 0.73 -16.41
N ALA A 332 -12.56 1.04 -15.26
CA ALA A 332 -13.02 2.36 -14.91
C ALA A 332 -12.34 2.82 -13.63
N GLN A 333 -12.00 4.10 -13.54
CA GLN A 333 -11.51 4.69 -12.30
C GLN A 333 -12.04 6.09 -12.12
N PHE A 334 -12.52 6.35 -10.91
CA PHE A 334 -12.75 7.68 -10.42
C PHE A 334 -11.59 8.10 -9.53
N PHE A 335 -11.07 9.30 -9.71
CA PHE A 335 -10.05 9.91 -8.87
C PHE A 335 -10.53 11.30 -8.45
N ASN A 336 -10.38 11.61 -7.17
CA ASN A 336 -10.71 12.90 -6.58
C ASN A 336 -9.60 13.31 -5.61
N TYR A 337 -9.09 14.52 -5.80
CA TYR A 337 -8.12 15.18 -4.95
C TYR A 337 -8.66 16.57 -4.56
N ASN A 338 -8.48 16.93 -3.31
CA ASN A 338 -8.57 18.31 -2.87
C ASN A 338 -7.58 18.60 -1.73
N ASP A 339 -7.25 19.88 -1.55
CA ASP A 339 -6.42 20.30 -0.43
C ASP A 339 -6.90 21.58 0.26
N GLY A 340 -6.23 21.92 1.37
CA GLY A 340 -6.54 23.08 2.20
C GLY A 340 -6.25 24.44 1.56
N ARG A 341 -5.66 24.47 0.35
CA ARG A 341 -5.53 25.68 -0.47
C ARG A 341 -6.76 25.88 -1.38
N ASN A 342 -7.76 25.01 -1.26
CA ASN A 342 -8.89 24.85 -2.17
C ASN A 342 -8.46 24.48 -3.60
N GLU A 343 -7.30 23.85 -3.76
CA GLU A 343 -6.94 23.24 -5.03
C GLU A 343 -7.65 21.89 -5.17
N SER A 344 -8.03 21.53 -6.40
CA SER A 344 -8.79 20.30 -6.68
C SER A 344 -8.43 19.70 -8.03
N TYR A 345 -8.53 18.37 -8.11
CA TYR A 345 -8.44 17.61 -9.35
C TYR A 345 -9.38 16.41 -9.29
N THR A 346 -10.14 16.19 -10.37
CA THR A 346 -10.91 14.96 -10.54
C THR A 346 -10.68 14.40 -11.93
N ARG A 347 -10.69 13.07 -12.03
CA ARG A 347 -10.72 12.35 -13.29
C ARG A 347 -11.68 11.17 -13.19
N ASN A 348 -12.58 11.06 -14.16
CA ASN A 348 -13.47 9.92 -14.32
C ASN A 348 -13.20 9.29 -15.67
N ILE A 349 -12.46 8.17 -15.66
CA ILE A 349 -12.01 7.50 -16.87
C ILE A 349 -12.60 6.10 -16.96
N GLU A 350 -12.93 5.67 -18.18
CA GLU A 350 -13.33 4.30 -18.47
C GLU A 350 -12.87 3.88 -19.86
N VAL A 351 -12.16 2.77 -19.94
CA VAL A 351 -11.66 2.22 -21.20
C VAL A 351 -12.05 0.75 -21.30
N PHE A 352 -12.54 0.37 -22.47
CA PHE A 352 -12.87 -0.99 -22.82
C PHE A 352 -11.84 -1.56 -23.80
N ASN A 353 -11.33 -2.74 -23.44
CA ASN A 353 -10.39 -3.58 -24.17
C ASN A 353 -8.99 -2.99 -24.41
N VAL A 354 -8.74 -2.28 -25.51
CA VAL A 354 -7.40 -1.77 -25.86
C VAL A 354 -7.40 -0.26 -26.04
N THR A 355 -8.36 0.31 -26.77
CA THR A 355 -8.40 1.75 -27.06
C THR A 355 -9.80 2.35 -27.07
N ASN A 356 -10.84 1.59 -26.71
CA ASN A 356 -12.19 2.13 -26.72
C ASN A 356 -12.44 2.95 -25.45
N VAL A 357 -12.10 4.24 -25.49
CA VAL A 357 -12.36 5.20 -24.42
C VAL A 357 -13.86 5.47 -24.36
N MET A 358 -14.50 5.01 -23.29
CA MET A 358 -15.95 5.16 -23.06
C MET A 358 -16.26 6.49 -22.38
N ARG A 359 -15.39 6.94 -21.47
CA ARG A 359 -15.37 8.30 -20.93
C ARG A 359 -13.94 8.66 -20.50
N ASP A 360 -13.64 9.94 -20.54
CA ASP A 360 -12.46 10.53 -19.90
C ASP A 360 -12.80 11.99 -19.57
N GLU A 361 -13.19 12.22 -18.32
CA GLU A 361 -13.68 13.52 -17.86
C GLU A 361 -12.76 14.05 -16.78
N GLU A 362 -12.08 15.17 -17.06
CA GLU A 362 -11.24 15.89 -16.10
C GLU A 362 -11.90 17.20 -15.65
N SER A 363 -11.73 17.53 -14.37
CA SER A 363 -12.16 18.81 -13.81
C SER A 363 -11.37 19.19 -12.53
N GLY A 364 -11.60 20.40 -12.02
CA GLY A 364 -10.89 20.94 -10.85
C GLY A 364 -9.93 22.06 -11.20
N THR A 365 -9.45 22.78 -10.19
CA THR A 365 -8.56 23.95 -10.38
C THR A 365 -7.17 23.57 -10.93
N LEU A 366 -6.76 22.31 -10.77
CA LEU A 366 -5.50 21.77 -11.27
C LEU A 366 -5.65 21.06 -12.62
N SER A 367 -6.86 21.01 -13.19
CA SER A 367 -7.06 20.41 -14.51
C SER A 367 -6.45 21.29 -15.60
N PRO A 368 -5.84 20.71 -16.65
CA PRO A 368 -5.29 21.48 -17.75
C PRO A 368 -6.40 22.31 -18.43
N PRO A 369 -6.06 23.47 -19.04
CA PRO A 369 -7.04 24.26 -19.78
C PRO A 369 -7.71 23.39 -20.83
N ARG A 370 -9.05 23.36 -20.89
CA ARG A 370 -9.78 22.68 -21.97
C ARG A 370 -9.43 23.37 -23.28
N ILE A 371 -8.49 22.80 -24.03
CA ILE A 371 -8.30 23.15 -25.44
C ILE A 371 -9.52 22.55 -26.14
N SER A 372 -10.37 23.41 -26.72
CA SER A 372 -11.49 22.97 -27.53
C SER A 372 -10.97 22.08 -28.66
N GLU A 373 -11.51 20.86 -28.74
CA GLU A 373 -11.27 19.81 -29.75
C GLU A 373 -10.42 20.24 -30.96
N LEU A 374 -9.22 19.67 -31.07
CA LEU A 374 -8.65 19.12 -32.30
C LEU A 374 -7.33 18.40 -31.91
N ASP A 375 -7.16 17.22 -32.48
CA ASP A 375 -6.00 16.33 -32.36
C ASP A 375 -5.91 15.48 -31.09
N VAL A 376 -6.95 14.63 -30.91
CA VAL A 376 -6.67 13.30 -30.36
C VAL A 376 -5.68 12.64 -31.32
N ILE A 377 -4.45 12.44 -30.84
CA ILE A 377 -3.37 11.77 -31.56
C ILE A 377 -3.89 10.42 -32.06
N SER A 378 -4.27 10.35 -33.34
CA SER A 378 -4.72 9.13 -34.01
C SER A 378 -3.56 8.26 -34.48
N ASP A 379 -2.33 8.79 -34.43
CA ASP A 379 -1.13 8.12 -34.89
C ASP A 379 -0.09 8.11 -33.78
N LEU A 380 0.35 6.91 -33.37
CA LEU A 380 1.54 6.76 -32.52
C LEU A 380 2.69 7.55 -33.18
N PRO A 381 3.39 8.44 -32.45
CA PRO A 381 4.53 9.14 -33.00
C PRO A 381 5.54 8.12 -33.51
N ILE A 382 5.94 8.27 -34.77
CA ILE A 382 7.14 7.60 -35.27
C ILE A 382 8.31 8.32 -34.59
N ASP A 383 9.31 7.55 -34.13
CA ASP A 383 10.52 8.10 -33.51
C ASP A 383 11.01 9.34 -34.30
N GLU A 384 11.17 10.47 -33.58
CA GLU A 384 11.77 11.75 -34.01
C GLU A 384 10.86 12.96 -34.35
N ASP A 385 9.53 12.88 -34.23
CA ASP A 385 8.68 14.09 -34.42
C ASP A 385 8.48 14.89 -33.12
N ASP A 386 8.84 16.19 -33.15
CA ASP A 386 8.53 17.18 -32.12
C ASP A 386 7.03 17.54 -32.18
N ILE A 387 6.27 17.19 -31.14
CA ILE A 387 4.84 17.50 -31.02
C ILE A 387 4.66 18.97 -30.65
N VAL A 388 4.19 19.79 -31.59
CA VAL A 388 3.81 21.19 -31.34
C VAL A 388 2.61 21.22 -30.39
N GLY A 389 2.82 21.74 -29.18
CA GLY A 389 1.78 21.92 -28.15
C GLY A 389 1.98 21.09 -26.87
N SER A 390 3.00 20.24 -26.79
CA SER A 390 3.34 19.50 -25.57
C SER A 390 4.22 20.34 -24.62
N PRO A 391 3.87 20.53 -23.33
CA PRO A 391 4.73 21.24 -22.38
C PRO A 391 5.93 20.39 -21.93
N TYR A 392 6.07 19.16 -22.43
CA TYR A 392 7.16 18.26 -22.06
C TYR A 392 8.34 18.41 -23.02
N ARG A 393 9.46 18.90 -22.48
CA ARG A 393 10.78 18.77 -23.11
C ARG A 393 11.13 17.29 -23.17
N ILE A 394 11.21 16.71 -24.38
CA ILE A 394 11.68 15.34 -24.58
C ILE A 394 13.07 15.20 -23.94
N LEU A 395 13.22 14.26 -23.01
CA LEU A 395 14.52 13.86 -22.49
C LEU A 395 15.36 13.36 -23.67
N ARG A 396 16.44 14.08 -24.00
CA ARG A 396 17.37 13.68 -25.07
C ARG A 396 17.82 12.24 -24.86
N LYS A 397 17.84 11.46 -25.95
CA LYS A 397 18.47 10.12 -26.02
C LYS A 397 19.80 10.15 -25.24
N PRO A 398 20.01 9.25 -24.26
CA PRO A 398 21.30 9.13 -23.60
C PRO A 398 22.34 8.78 -24.67
N SER A 399 23.34 9.64 -24.85
CA SER A 399 24.52 9.32 -25.63
C SER A 399 25.31 8.25 -24.88
N PHE A 400 25.14 6.99 -25.26
CA PHE A 400 26.04 5.93 -24.80
C PHE A 400 27.39 6.10 -25.50
N GLU A 401 28.27 6.91 -24.93
CA GLU A 401 29.70 6.68 -25.14
C GLU A 401 30.08 5.41 -24.38
N LYS A 402 30.43 4.35 -25.13
CA LYS A 402 31.04 3.15 -24.57
C LYS A 402 32.40 3.52 -23.98
N LEU A 403 32.46 3.74 -22.67
CA LEU A 403 33.72 3.73 -21.93
C LEU A 403 34.07 2.29 -21.52
N PRO A 404 35.36 1.89 -21.62
CA PRO A 404 35.78 0.52 -21.40
C PRO A 404 35.68 0.14 -19.92
N PHE A 405 35.23 -1.08 -19.65
CA PHE A 405 35.17 -1.69 -18.32
C PHE A 405 36.52 -1.58 -17.60
N SER A 406 36.53 -0.89 -16.45
CA SER A 406 37.50 -1.14 -15.40
C SER A 406 36.79 -1.14 -14.05
N SER A 407 37.09 -2.16 -13.27
CA SER A 407 36.50 -2.52 -11.98
C SER A 407 36.88 -1.55 -10.86
N ASN A 408 35.91 -1.33 -9.95
CA ASN A 408 35.97 -0.61 -8.65
C ASN A 408 35.82 0.92 -8.69
N ILE A 409 34.67 1.42 -8.19
CA ILE A 409 34.45 2.61 -7.33
C ILE A 409 32.93 2.73 -7.02
N PRO A 410 32.52 3.28 -5.85
CA PRO A 410 31.29 2.95 -5.13
C PRO A 410 30.09 3.86 -5.48
N PHE A 411 28.90 3.40 -5.07
CA PHE A 411 27.63 4.13 -5.15
C PHE A 411 27.75 5.53 -4.52
N VAL A 412 27.38 6.57 -5.28
CA VAL A 412 27.30 7.96 -4.82
C VAL A 412 25.82 8.32 -4.62
N LEU A 413 25.50 8.71 -3.39
CA LEU A 413 24.25 9.35 -2.98
C LEU A 413 24.17 10.75 -3.60
N GLN A 414 23.05 11.11 -4.23
CA GLN A 414 22.80 12.47 -4.70
C GLN A 414 21.98 13.21 -3.64
N VAL A 415 22.55 14.29 -3.09
CA VAL A 415 21.88 15.23 -2.18
C VAL A 415 21.53 16.45 -3.02
N ASN A 416 20.26 16.83 -3.08
CA ASN A 416 19.85 18.08 -3.72
C ASN A 416 19.93 19.22 -2.70
N HIS A 417 20.54 20.32 -3.13
CA HIS A 417 20.61 21.61 -2.43
C HIS A 417 19.30 22.39 -2.52
#